data_AF-A0A2C6MIU7-F1
#
_entry.id   AF-A0A2C6MIU7-F1
#
_cell.length_a   1.000
_cell.length_b   1.000
_cell.length_c   1.000
_cell.angle_alpha   90.00
_cell.angle_beta   90.00
_cell.angle_gamma   90.00
#
_symmetry.space_group_name_H-M   'P 1'
#
loop_
_entity.id
_entity.type
_entity.pdbx_description
1 polymer ?
#
loop_
_entity_poly.entity_id
_entity_poly.type
_entity_poly.pdbx_seq_one_letter_code
_entity_poly.pdbx_strand_id
1 'polypeptide(L)'
;MKGGLADEQVSGIYASLIEQYIDFKRNLGYKFKDAESVYYLFDQFTILNGETEIGITKELANKWAVKRPNESDSTCYKRVMYLIQFSSFLNDSGYPSYILRLPKAYKSTFTPYIFSREEMKPSSKPVTG
;
A
#
# COMPACT_ATOMS: atom_id res chain seq x y z
N MET A 1 -3.45 10.12 -28.74
CA MET A 1 -2.15 9.42 -28.84
C MET A 1 -1.87 8.80 -27.47
N LYS A 2 -1.81 7.48 -27.37
CA LYS A 2 -1.45 6.77 -26.13
C LYS A 2 0.07 6.84 -26.00
N GLY A 3 0.59 7.74 -25.16
CA GLY A 3 1.97 7.66 -24.71
C GLY A 3 2.08 6.48 -23.76
N GLY A 4 2.73 5.41 -24.20
CA GLY A 4 3.07 4.28 -23.34
C GLY A 4 3.94 4.77 -22.19
N LEU A 5 3.46 4.57 -20.96
CA LEU A 5 4.28 4.67 -19.77
C LEU A 5 5.32 3.56 -19.87
N ALA A 6 6.59 3.92 -19.70
CA ALA A 6 7.71 2.99 -19.70
C ALA A 6 7.43 1.82 -18.74
N ASP A 7 7.97 0.64 -19.07
CA ASP A 7 7.97 -0.55 -18.22
C ASP A 7 8.69 -0.25 -16.88
N GLU A 8 7.98 0.35 -15.93
CA GLU A 8 8.45 0.59 -14.56
C GLU A 8 8.48 -0.76 -13.81
N GLN A 9 9.62 -1.45 -13.91
CA GLN A 9 9.82 -2.76 -13.29
C GLN A 9 10.53 -2.64 -11.95
N VAL A 10 10.02 -3.33 -10.93
CA VAL A 10 10.68 -3.47 -9.63
C VAL A 10 11.89 -4.39 -9.73
N SER A 11 12.97 -4.04 -9.02
CA SER A 11 14.23 -4.78 -9.06
C SER A 11 14.97 -4.84 -7.71
N GLY A 12 14.45 -4.17 -6.68
CA GLY A 12 15.03 -4.18 -5.34
C GLY A 12 14.70 -5.44 -4.55
N ILE A 13 15.15 -5.45 -3.29
CA ILE A 13 14.97 -6.58 -2.37
C ILE A 13 13.49 -6.92 -2.10
N TYR A 14 12.58 -5.95 -2.31
CA TYR A 14 11.14 -6.13 -2.15
C TYR A 14 10.41 -6.49 -3.44
N ALA A 15 11.09 -6.56 -4.60
CA ALA A 15 10.46 -6.70 -5.92
C ALA A 15 9.45 -7.86 -5.99
N SER A 16 9.88 -9.08 -5.65
CA SER A 16 9.01 -10.25 -5.70
C SER A 16 7.82 -10.15 -4.73
N LEU A 17 8.01 -9.52 -3.56
CA LEU A 17 6.94 -9.36 -2.57
C LEU A 17 5.94 -8.27 -2.98
N ILE A 18 6.42 -7.22 -3.65
CA ILE A 18 5.58 -6.19 -4.24
C ILE A 18 4.70 -6.81 -5.33
N GLU A 19 5.26 -7.61 -6.22
CA GLU A 19 4.51 -8.32 -7.27
C GLU A 19 3.44 -9.24 -6.67
N GLN A 20 3.83 -10.07 -5.70
CA GLN A 20 2.89 -10.95 -4.98
C GLN A 20 1.76 -10.16 -4.31
N TYR A 21 2.08 -9.02 -3.69
CA TYR A 21 1.09 -8.18 -3.03
C TYR A 21 0.13 -7.51 -4.02
N ILE A 22 0.64 -7.01 -5.15
CA ILE A 22 -0.18 -6.43 -6.21
C ILE A 22 -1.14 -7.48 -6.77
N ASP A 23 -0.65 -8.69 -7.05
CA ASP A 23 -1.48 -9.78 -7.57
C ASP A 23 -2.52 -10.24 -6.55
N PHE A 24 -2.14 -10.33 -5.27
CA PHE A 24 -3.10 -10.57 -4.18
C PHE A 24 -4.22 -9.52 -4.17
N LYS A 25 -3.91 -8.24 -4.31
CA LYS A 25 -4.91 -7.17 -4.33
C LYS A 25 -5.77 -7.20 -5.59
N ARG A 26 -5.19 -7.51 -6.76
CA ARG A 26 -5.95 -7.67 -8.01
C ARG A 26 -6.93 -8.84 -7.92
N ASN A 27 -6.52 -9.96 -7.32
CA ASN A 27 -7.39 -11.12 -7.09
C ASN A 27 -8.57 -10.81 -6.14
N LEU A 28 -8.43 -9.80 -5.28
CA LEU A 28 -9.53 -9.29 -4.46
C LEU A 28 -10.43 -8.26 -5.19
N GLY A 29 -10.18 -7.98 -6.47
CA GLY A 29 -10.98 -7.08 -7.30
C GLY A 29 -10.52 -5.61 -7.30
N TYR A 30 -9.36 -5.27 -6.71
CA TYR A 30 -8.84 -3.91 -6.73
C TYR A 30 -8.16 -3.58 -8.06
N LYS A 31 -8.48 -2.41 -8.64
CA LYS A 31 -7.85 -1.95 -9.89
C LYS A 31 -6.37 -1.58 -9.73
N PHE A 32 -5.95 -1.21 -8.51
CA PHE A 32 -4.57 -1.02 -8.03
C PHE A 32 -3.58 -0.14 -8.83
N LYS A 33 -3.97 0.46 -9.96
CA LYS A 33 -3.10 1.25 -10.83
C LYS A 33 -2.34 2.38 -10.13
N ASP A 34 -3.01 3.16 -9.28
CA ASP A 34 -2.37 4.26 -8.55
C ASP A 34 -1.42 3.77 -7.44
N ALA A 35 -1.58 2.53 -6.99
CA ALA A 35 -0.72 1.93 -5.96
C ALA A 35 0.54 1.32 -6.56
N GLU A 36 0.46 0.77 -7.78
CA GLU A 36 1.59 0.18 -8.51
C GLU A 36 2.75 1.17 -8.66
N SER A 37 2.48 2.41 -9.10
CA SER A 37 3.51 3.44 -9.21
C SER A 37 4.10 3.83 -7.86
N VAL A 38 3.31 3.81 -6.78
CA VAL A 38 3.81 4.06 -5.42
C VAL A 38 4.73 2.94 -4.93
N TYR A 39 4.39 1.68 -5.23
CA TYR A 39 5.24 0.54 -4.86
C TYR A 39 6.52 0.50 -5.67
N TYR A 40 6.48 0.84 -6.96
CA TYR A 40 7.69 1.05 -7.75
C TYR A 40 8.59 2.13 -7.16
N LEU A 41 8.03 3.29 -6.80
CA LEU A 41 8.79 4.36 -6.14
C LEU A 41 9.36 3.90 -4.78
N PHE A 42 8.65 3.05 -4.06
CA PHE A 42 9.14 2.49 -2.80
C PHE A 42 10.31 1.53 -3.05
N ASP A 43 10.20 0.63 -4.03
CA ASP A 43 11.27 -0.29 -4.42
C ASP A 43 12.56 0.48 -4.76
N GLN A 44 12.47 1.48 -5.63
CA GLN A 44 13.61 2.34 -5.98
C GLN A 44 14.17 3.09 -4.77
N PHE A 45 13.30 3.55 -3.86
CA PHE A 45 13.72 4.18 -2.62
C PHE A 45 14.50 3.22 -1.71
N THR A 46 14.11 1.95 -1.62
CA THR A 46 14.85 0.95 -0.84
C THR A 46 16.22 0.63 -1.43
N ILE A 47 16.34 0.60 -2.77
CA ILE A 47 17.63 0.46 -3.45
C ILE A 47 18.54 1.65 -3.13
N LEU A 48 18.02 2.88 -3.24
CA LEU A 48 18.77 4.10 -2.94
C LEU A 48 19.17 4.21 -1.47
N ASN A 49 18.37 3.67 -0.55
CA ASN A 49 18.71 3.59 0.87
C ASN A 49 19.66 2.43 1.20
N GLY A 50 19.97 1.56 0.24
CA GLY A 50 20.90 0.44 0.40
C GLY A 50 20.32 -0.72 1.21
N GLU A 51 19.00 -0.92 1.16
CA GLU A 51 18.35 -2.03 1.87
C GLU A 51 18.78 -3.38 1.29
N THR A 52 19.31 -4.26 2.14
CA THR A 52 19.80 -5.60 1.76
C THR A 52 18.95 -6.73 2.31
N GLU A 53 18.00 -6.44 3.21
CA GLU A 53 17.19 -7.43 3.91
C GLU A 53 15.71 -7.05 3.88
N ILE A 54 14.85 -8.08 3.85
CA ILE A 54 13.40 -7.91 3.88
C ILE A 54 12.96 -7.73 5.33
N GLY A 55 12.26 -6.64 5.60
CA GLY A 55 11.76 -6.29 6.93
C GLY A 55 11.80 -4.77 7.09
N ILE A 56 10.65 -4.12 6.94
CA ILE A 56 10.62 -2.65 6.95
C ILE A 56 11.01 -2.16 8.34
N THR A 57 12.16 -1.53 8.46
CA THR A 57 12.62 -0.97 9.73
C THR A 57 11.82 0.29 10.08
N LYS A 58 11.79 0.64 11.36
CA LYS A 58 11.21 1.91 11.82
C LYS A 58 11.90 3.11 11.16
N GLU A 59 13.21 3.03 10.94
CA GLU A 59 13.98 4.09 10.28
C GLU A 59 13.58 4.24 8.81
N LEU A 60 13.58 3.14 8.05
CA LEU A 60 13.16 3.13 6.64
C LEU A 60 11.74 3.68 6.49
N ALA A 61 10.82 3.22 7.33
CA ALA A 61 9.44 3.67 7.33
C ALA A 61 9.31 5.18 7.63
N ASN A 62 10.04 5.68 8.62
CA ASN A 62 10.03 7.10 8.97
C ASN A 62 10.63 7.96 7.84
N LYS A 63 11.73 7.52 7.20
CA LYS A 63 12.31 8.22 6.05
C LYS A 63 11.32 8.27 4.88
N TRP A 64 10.64 7.16 4.59
CA TRP A 64 9.58 7.14 3.59
C TRP A 64 8.44 8.10 3.96
N ALA A 65 8.03 8.15 5.23
CA ALA A 65 6.89 8.96 5.66
C ALA A 65 7.11 10.49 5.60
N VAL A 66 8.34 10.96 5.36
CA VAL A 66 8.62 12.38 5.17
C VAL A 66 7.84 12.91 3.96
N LYS A 67 7.10 14.02 4.17
CA LYS A 67 6.37 14.71 3.11
C LYS A 67 7.35 15.32 2.11
N ARG A 68 7.13 15.08 0.81
CA ARG A 68 7.97 15.65 -0.26
C ARG A 68 7.54 17.11 -0.56
N PRO A 69 8.45 17.99 -1.00
CA PRO A 69 8.13 19.41 -1.24
C PRO A 69 6.97 19.65 -2.23
N ASN A 70 6.86 18.80 -3.25
CA ASN A 70 5.86 18.91 -4.32
C ASN A 70 4.66 17.97 -4.13
N GLU A 71 4.42 17.49 -2.90
CA GLU A 71 3.35 16.54 -2.58
C GLU A 71 2.29 17.20 -1.69
N SER A 72 1.01 17.01 -2.02
CA SER A 72 -0.09 17.44 -1.15
C SER A 72 -0.19 16.55 0.10
N ASP A 73 -0.90 17.01 1.13
CA ASP A 73 -1.13 16.19 2.33
C ASP A 73 -1.92 14.91 2.01
N SER A 74 -2.87 14.97 1.07
CA SER A 74 -3.65 13.81 0.65
C SER A 74 -2.82 12.78 -0.11
N THR A 75 -1.90 13.23 -0.97
CA THR A 75 -0.98 12.33 -1.69
C THR A 75 0.02 11.71 -0.73
N CYS A 76 0.59 12.49 0.19
CA CYS A 76 1.49 11.98 1.24
C CYS A 76 0.78 10.95 2.12
N TYR A 77 -0.45 11.24 2.55
CA TYR A 77 -1.27 10.31 3.33
C TYR A 77 -1.50 9.00 2.60
N LYS A 78 -1.92 9.04 1.31
CA LYS A 78 -2.12 7.82 0.50
C LYS A 78 -0.83 7.02 0.35
N ARG A 79 0.29 7.69 0.08
CA ARG A 79 1.60 7.05 -0.05
C ARG A 79 2.06 6.35 1.23
N VAL A 80 1.83 6.97 2.39
CA VAL A 80 2.10 6.37 3.71
C VAL A 80 1.14 5.21 4.01
N MET A 81 -0.14 5.37 3.67
CA MET A 81 -1.15 4.31 3.84
C MET A 81 -0.78 3.05 3.06
N TYR A 82 -0.27 3.19 1.82
CA TYR A 82 0.19 2.04 1.04
C TYR A 82 1.38 1.32 1.68
N LEU A 83 2.31 2.04 2.30
CA LEU A 83 3.38 1.43 3.07
C LEU A 83 2.85 0.65 4.28
N ILE A 84 1.88 1.22 5.01
CA ILE A 84 1.26 0.55 6.18
C ILE A 84 0.61 -0.78 5.77
N GLN A 85 -0.14 -0.79 4.67
CA GLN A 85 -0.78 -2.01 4.19
C GLN A 85 0.25 -3.05 3.74
N PHE A 86 1.33 -2.61 3.10
CA PHE A 86 2.40 -3.51 2.69
C PHE A 86 3.19 -4.05 3.88
N SER A 87 3.51 -3.23 4.89
CA SER A 87 4.10 -3.69 6.16
C SER A 87 3.23 -4.75 6.84
N SER A 88 1.89 -4.61 6.80
CA SER A 88 0.98 -5.64 7.32
C SER A 88 1.12 -6.94 6.53
N PHE A 89 1.09 -6.86 5.19
CA PHE A 89 1.28 -8.03 4.32
C PHE A 89 2.62 -8.74 4.55
N LEU A 90 3.71 -7.98 4.76
CA LEU A 90 5.01 -8.53 5.09
C LEU A 90 4.99 -9.29 6.42
N ASN A 91 4.37 -8.74 7.46
CA ASN A 91 4.20 -9.44 8.73
C ASN A 91 3.39 -10.73 8.58
N ASP A 92 2.28 -10.68 7.84
CA ASP A 92 1.44 -11.85 7.55
C ASP A 92 2.20 -12.92 6.74
N SER A 93 3.18 -12.49 5.96
CA SER A 93 4.07 -13.35 5.15
C SER A 93 5.33 -13.81 5.88
N GLY A 94 5.47 -13.48 7.17
CA GLY A 94 6.58 -13.94 8.01
C GLY A 94 7.82 -13.04 8.00
N TYR A 95 7.73 -11.82 7.47
CA TYR A 95 8.81 -10.82 7.48
C TYR A 95 8.50 -9.70 8.50
N PRO A 96 9.08 -9.76 9.72
CA PRO A 96 8.82 -8.78 10.76
C PRO A 96 9.08 -7.35 10.24
N SER A 97 8.02 -6.55 10.22
CA SER A 97 8.04 -5.23 9.59
C SER A 97 7.34 -4.22 10.48
N TYR A 98 7.96 -3.06 10.65
CA TYR A 98 7.38 -1.96 11.40
C TYR A 98 6.16 -1.38 10.68
N ILE A 99 5.08 -1.22 11.43
CA ILE A 99 3.83 -0.61 10.96
C ILE A 99 3.77 0.83 11.49
N LEU A 100 3.77 1.80 10.56
CA LEU A 100 3.59 3.21 10.90
C LEU A 100 2.20 3.45 11.50
N ARG A 101 2.13 4.40 12.43
CA ARG A 101 0.85 4.98 12.83
C ARG A 101 0.49 6.06 11.81
N LEU A 102 -0.73 6.01 11.28
CA LEU A 102 -1.22 7.04 10.36
C LEU A 102 -1.11 8.43 11.03
N PRO A 103 -0.58 9.44 10.33
CA PRO A 103 -0.54 10.80 10.84
C PRO A 103 -1.97 11.30 11.12
N LYS A 104 -2.22 11.77 12.35
CA LYS A 104 -3.53 12.30 12.78
C LYS A 104 -3.99 13.53 11.97
N ALA A 105 -3.09 14.16 11.22
CA ALA A 105 -3.28 15.48 10.62
C ALA A 105 -4.16 15.48 9.36
N TYR A 106 -4.41 14.33 8.73
CA TYR A 106 -5.25 14.30 7.54
C TYR A 106 -6.73 14.15 7.92
N LYS A 107 -7.42 15.29 8.05
CA LYS A 107 -8.90 15.33 7.99
C LYS A 107 -9.32 15.20 6.53
N SER A 108 -9.32 13.97 6.02
CA SER A 108 -9.96 13.70 4.73
C SER A 108 -11.45 14.02 4.83
N THR A 109 -11.98 14.87 3.96
CA THR A 109 -13.43 14.87 3.66
C THR A 109 -13.81 13.72 2.73
N PHE A 110 -12.80 13.07 2.14
CA PHE A 110 -12.96 11.87 1.33
C PHE A 110 -12.76 10.65 2.23
N THR A 111 -13.84 10.00 2.65
CA THR A 111 -13.75 8.69 3.30
C THR A 111 -13.35 7.67 2.25
N PRO A 112 -12.09 7.17 2.17
CA PRO A 112 -11.83 6.02 1.33
C PRO A 112 -12.63 4.86 1.95
N TYR A 113 -13.40 4.17 1.12
CA TYR A 113 -14.06 2.91 1.45
C TYR A 113 -12.97 1.87 1.77
N ILE A 114 -12.38 1.95 2.96
CA ILE A 114 -11.68 0.85 3.59
C ILE A 114 -12.84 -0.04 4.04
N PHE A 115 -13.24 -0.95 3.16
CA PHE A 115 -14.24 -1.96 3.44
C PHE A 115 -13.75 -2.75 4.66
N SER A 116 -14.22 -2.37 5.84
CA SER A 116 -14.45 -3.30 6.92
C SER A 116 -15.21 -4.47 6.31
N ARG A 117 -14.66 -5.67 6.47
CA ARG A 117 -15.16 -6.91 5.87
C ARG A 117 -16.43 -7.41 6.58
N GLU A 118 -17.35 -6.51 6.90
CA GLU A 118 -18.56 -6.78 7.65
C GLU A 118 -19.74 -6.09 6.96
N GLU A 119 -20.21 -6.65 5.84
CA GLU A 119 -21.63 -6.59 5.47
C GLU A 119 -21.94 -7.61 4.36
N MET A 120 -21.86 -8.89 4.72
CA MET A 120 -22.73 -9.89 4.11
C MET A 120 -23.53 -10.54 5.24
N LYS A 121 -24.58 -9.85 5.70
CA LYS A 121 -25.70 -10.56 6.32
C LYS A 121 -26.57 -11.10 5.18
N PRO A 122 -26.73 -12.42 5.01
CA PRO A 122 -27.73 -12.94 4.09
C PRO A 122 -29.11 -12.51 4.58
N SER A 123 -29.90 -11.87 3.71
CA SER A 123 -31.30 -11.60 3.98
C SER A 123 -32.08 -12.92 3.95
N SER A 124 -32.14 -13.64 5.06
CA SER A 124 -33.17 -14.65 5.27
C SER A 124 -34.50 -13.92 5.49
N LYS A 125 -35.31 -13.82 4.44
CA LYS A 125 -36.72 -13.44 4.60
C LYS A 125 -37.43 -14.55 5.38
N PRO A 126 -38.26 -14.24 6.39
CA PRO A 126 -39.13 -15.24 6.99
C PRO A 126 -40.26 -15.57 6.02
N VAL A 127 -40.44 -16.87 5.77
CA VAL A 127 -41.66 -17.42 5.17
C VAL A 127 -42.77 -17.25 6.20
N THR A 128 -43.83 -16.50 5.86
CA THR A 128 -45.06 -16.44 6.66
C THR A 128 -46.11 -17.26 5.92
N GLY A 129 -46.87 -18.06 6.69
CA GLY A 129 -47.72 -19.15 6.21
C GLY A 129 -49.02 -18.75 5.54
#